data_AF-A0A1A9UDT4-F1
#
_entry.id   AF-A0A1A9UDT4-F1
#
_cell.length_a   1.000
_cell.length_b   1.000
_cell.length_c   1.000
_cell.angle_alpha   90.00
_cell.angle_beta   90.00
_cell.angle_gamma   90.00
#
_symmetry.space_group_name_H-M   'P 1'
#
loop_
_entity.id
_entity.type
_entity.pdbx_description
1 polymer ?
#
loop_
_entity_poly.entity_id
_entity_poly.type
_entity_poly.pdbx_seq_one_letter_code
_entity_poly.pdbx_strand_id
1 'polypeptide(L)'
;MGRSRAVLLDEQNARFDEVARMRIWELITKERFWRTILITESNTDVLEALGDRVSILSHGELQCADSTAFVKQMYGKGYRLVNLEGQNVESVSNFLRQYMPPIEVASEIGNKIGYVLDEKHCERFNEIFKEFENNTNILHLNNFTLRRMNFYYIYVKMGFLNPALEKRGPLIDVLNGKLIYLEENYNLRFLEIKSRVKGVKLIFQQFYANFVLHCRFLMYYKTVFLKSCYLHQS
;
A
#
# COMPACT_ATOMS: atom_id res chain seq x y z
N MET A 1 32.52 -17.66 8.69
CA MET A 1 31.05 -17.74 8.81
C MET A 1 30.61 -19.19 8.58
N GLY A 2 29.67 -19.69 9.39
CA GLY A 2 29.30 -21.12 9.46
C GLY A 2 28.74 -21.70 8.16
N ARG A 3 28.91 -23.01 7.95
CA ARG A 3 28.44 -23.77 6.78
C ARG A 3 26.94 -24.16 6.86
N SER A 4 26.09 -23.25 7.32
CA SER A 4 24.66 -23.50 7.41
C SER A 4 24.04 -23.58 6.01
N ARG A 5 23.29 -24.64 5.75
CA ARG A 5 22.57 -24.86 4.47
C ARG A 5 21.36 -23.95 4.30
N ALA A 6 20.79 -23.49 5.42
CA ALA A 6 19.67 -22.57 5.46
C ALA A 6 20.01 -21.35 6.33
N VAL A 7 19.59 -20.18 5.89
CA VAL A 7 19.75 -18.90 6.60
C VAL A 7 18.39 -18.20 6.63
N LEU A 8 17.95 -17.78 7.82
CA LEU A 8 16.78 -16.93 8.00
C LEU A 8 17.25 -15.51 8.31
N LEU A 9 16.79 -14.55 7.52
CA LEU A 9 17.04 -13.13 7.71
C LEU A 9 15.69 -12.47 8.00
N ASP A 10 15.52 -11.97 9.22
CA ASP A 10 14.33 -11.22 9.60
C ASP A 10 14.57 -9.71 9.51
N GLU A 11 13.51 -8.98 9.17
CA GLU A 11 13.52 -7.57 8.86
C GLU A 11 14.11 -6.74 10.02
N GLN A 12 15.36 -6.30 9.85
CA GLN A 12 16.01 -5.30 10.71
C GLN A 12 16.95 -4.36 9.91
N ASN A 13 16.83 -4.33 8.57
CA ASN A 13 17.73 -3.55 7.71
C ASN A 13 17.43 -2.04 7.69
N ALA A 14 16.27 -1.62 8.21
CA ALA A 14 15.88 -0.21 8.28
C ALA A 14 16.82 0.66 9.12
N ARG A 15 17.64 0.06 9.99
CA ARG A 15 18.65 0.76 10.82
C ARG A 15 20.03 0.83 10.18
N PHE A 16 20.25 0.17 9.05
CA PHE A 16 21.50 0.24 8.31
C PHE A 16 21.49 1.42 7.34
N ASP A 17 22.64 2.08 7.22
CA ASP A 17 22.87 3.05 6.16
C ASP A 17 22.82 2.39 4.77
N GLU A 18 22.63 3.19 3.73
CA GLU A 18 22.46 2.70 2.37
C GLU A 18 23.62 1.83 1.89
N VAL A 19 24.86 2.20 2.25
CA VAL A 19 26.06 1.45 1.87
C VAL A 19 26.10 0.08 2.54
N ALA A 20 25.74 -0.03 3.82
CA ALA A 20 25.68 -1.32 4.49
C ALA A 20 24.59 -2.23 3.91
N ARG A 21 23.41 -1.67 3.55
CA ARG A 21 22.35 -2.43 2.89
C ARG A 21 22.81 -3.01 1.55
N MET A 22 23.47 -2.20 0.72
CA MET A 22 24.02 -2.69 -0.55
C MET A 22 25.01 -3.85 -0.36
N ARG A 23 25.91 -3.76 0.63
CA ARG A 23 26.86 -4.83 0.94
C ARG A 23 26.16 -6.12 1.39
N ILE A 24 25.10 -6.00 2.19
CA ILE A 24 24.28 -7.15 2.60
C ILE A 24 23.62 -7.79 1.37
N TRP A 25 23.05 -6.99 0.48
CA TRP A 25 22.41 -7.49 -0.74
C TRP A 25 23.39 -8.17 -1.69
N GLU A 26 24.59 -7.63 -1.87
CA GLU A 26 25.66 -8.28 -2.62
C GLU A 26 26.06 -9.62 -2.00
N LEU A 27 26.15 -9.68 -0.67
CA LEU A 27 26.48 -10.91 0.04
C LEU A 27 25.39 -11.97 -0.12
N ILE A 28 24.12 -11.59 0.04
CA ILE A 28 22.97 -12.47 -0.20
C ILE A 28 22.99 -13.00 -1.63
N THR A 29 23.23 -12.13 -2.60
CA THR A 29 23.29 -12.50 -4.02
C THR A 29 24.39 -13.50 -4.32
N LYS A 30 25.53 -13.43 -3.63
CA LYS A 30 26.65 -14.39 -3.76
C LYS A 30 26.36 -15.71 -3.04
N GLU A 31 25.80 -15.66 -1.84
CA GLU A 31 25.58 -16.86 -1.01
C GLU A 31 24.35 -17.67 -1.43
N ARG A 32 23.35 -17.07 -2.09
CA ARG A 32 22.11 -17.76 -2.49
C ARG A 32 22.33 -18.93 -3.45
N PHE A 33 23.45 -18.96 -4.17
CA PHE A 33 23.79 -20.10 -5.05
C PHE A 33 24.13 -21.37 -4.23
N TRP A 34 24.69 -21.19 -3.04
CA TRP A 34 25.20 -22.30 -2.21
C TRP A 34 24.28 -22.67 -1.05
N ARG A 35 23.27 -21.84 -0.76
CA ARG A 35 22.44 -21.96 0.44
C ARG A 35 21.02 -21.48 0.17
N THR A 36 20.06 -22.02 0.91
CA THR A 36 18.69 -21.49 0.94
C THR A 36 18.62 -20.32 1.91
N ILE A 37 18.16 -19.17 1.43
CA ILE A 37 18.00 -17.95 2.24
C ILE A 37 16.53 -17.59 2.26
N LEU A 38 15.93 -17.55 3.46
CA LEU A 38 14.59 -17.04 3.69
C LEU A 38 14.71 -15.63 4.23
N ILE A 39 14.07 -14.66 3.57
CA ILE A 39 14.11 -13.24 3.94
C ILE A 39 12.69 -12.78 4.19
N THR A 40 12.44 -12.18 5.36
CA THR A 40 11.25 -11.38 5.64
C THR A 40 11.63 -9.91 5.58
N GLU A 41 10.92 -9.13 4.77
CA GLU A 41 11.20 -7.70 4.55
C GLU A 41 9.90 -6.99 4.13
N SER A 42 9.63 -5.80 4.66
CA SER A 42 8.46 -5.00 4.26
C SER A 42 8.65 -4.28 2.93
N ASN A 43 9.90 -4.02 2.54
CA ASN A 43 10.23 -3.40 1.26
C ASN A 43 10.09 -4.40 0.10
N THR A 44 8.97 -4.28 -0.61
CA THR A 44 8.64 -5.15 -1.75
C THR A 44 9.61 -5.00 -2.92
N ASP A 45 10.25 -3.85 -3.09
CA ASP A 45 11.20 -3.63 -4.20
C ASP A 45 12.49 -4.42 -3.96
N VAL A 46 12.92 -4.54 -2.70
CA VAL A 46 14.06 -5.36 -2.30
C VAL A 46 13.75 -6.85 -2.49
N LEU A 47 12.57 -7.30 -2.08
CA LEU A 47 12.12 -8.68 -2.30
C LEU A 47 12.00 -9.01 -3.78
N GLU A 48 11.53 -8.06 -4.59
CA GLU A 48 11.46 -8.21 -6.05
C GLU A 48 12.84 -8.36 -6.68
N ALA A 49 13.84 -7.63 -6.19
CA ALA A 49 15.19 -7.65 -6.72
C ALA A 49 16.00 -8.88 -6.28
N LEU A 50 15.84 -9.34 -5.03
CA LEU A 50 16.63 -10.43 -4.45
C LEU A 50 15.95 -11.81 -4.54
N GLY A 51 14.63 -11.84 -4.64
CA GLY A 51 13.83 -13.06 -4.50
C GLY A 51 13.73 -13.88 -5.78
N ASP A 52 14.08 -15.16 -5.70
CA ASP A 52 13.72 -16.14 -6.73
C ASP A 52 12.23 -16.51 -6.64
N ARG A 53 11.70 -16.52 -5.42
CA ARG A 53 10.29 -16.75 -5.08
C ARG A 53 9.85 -15.73 -4.05
N VAL A 54 8.58 -15.38 -4.08
CA VAL A 54 7.93 -14.46 -3.16
C VAL A 54 6.74 -15.15 -2.51
N SER A 55 6.60 -14.94 -1.20
CA SER A 55 5.48 -15.42 -0.42
C SER A 55 4.78 -14.23 0.20
N ILE A 56 3.47 -14.10 -0.05
CA ILE A 56 2.64 -13.03 0.49
C ILE A 56 1.84 -13.62 1.65
N LEU A 57 2.14 -13.15 2.85
CA LEU A 57 1.40 -13.46 4.07
C LEU A 57 0.44 -12.31 4.37
N SER A 58 -0.83 -12.62 4.63
CA SER A 58 -1.82 -11.64 5.11
C SER A 58 -2.73 -12.28 6.14
N HIS A 59 -3.00 -11.58 7.23
CA HIS A 59 -3.85 -12.04 8.33
C HIS A 59 -3.50 -13.41 8.92
N GLY A 60 -2.20 -13.76 8.92
CA GLY A 60 -1.73 -15.06 9.42
C GLY A 60 -1.88 -16.21 8.42
N GLU A 61 -2.38 -15.94 7.21
CA GLU A 61 -2.56 -16.93 6.15
C GLU A 61 -1.66 -16.62 4.95
N LEU A 62 -1.10 -17.67 4.36
CA LEU A 62 -0.29 -17.58 3.15
C LEU A 62 -1.21 -17.41 1.93
N GLN A 63 -1.24 -16.22 1.37
CA GLN A 63 -2.12 -15.86 0.25
C GLN A 63 -1.54 -16.28 -1.10
N CYS A 64 -0.22 -16.20 -1.26
CA CYS A 64 0.47 -16.52 -2.51
C CYS A 64 1.90 -16.98 -2.21
N ALA A 65 2.41 -17.98 -2.94
CA ALA A 65 3.80 -18.44 -2.82
C ALA A 65 4.30 -19.03 -4.14
N ASP A 66 4.94 -18.20 -4.97
CA ASP A 66 5.44 -18.62 -6.28
C ASP A 66 6.69 -17.84 -6.69
N SER A 67 7.26 -18.15 -7.86
CA SER A 67 8.30 -17.36 -8.49
C SER A 67 7.86 -15.90 -8.69
N THR A 68 8.80 -14.98 -8.57
CA THR A 68 8.51 -13.56 -8.73
C THR A 68 7.92 -13.25 -10.12
N ALA A 69 8.40 -13.93 -11.16
CA ALA A 69 7.88 -13.82 -12.51
C ALA A 69 6.40 -14.28 -12.62
N PHE A 70 6.06 -15.43 -12.03
CA PHE A 70 4.70 -15.96 -12.07
C PHE A 70 3.71 -15.05 -11.35
N VAL A 71 4.07 -14.57 -10.16
CA VAL A 71 3.19 -13.67 -9.38
C VAL A 71 2.92 -12.37 -10.16
N LYS A 72 3.93 -11.79 -10.82
CA LYS A 72 3.75 -10.64 -11.71
C LYS A 72 2.85 -10.97 -12.91
N GLN A 73 3.05 -12.10 -13.56
CA GLN A 73 2.25 -12.51 -14.71
C GLN A 73 0.79 -12.77 -14.34
N MET A 74 0.52 -13.30 -13.15
CA MET A 74 -0.83 -13.62 -12.71
C MET A 74 -1.56 -12.40 -12.13
N TYR A 75 -0.87 -11.57 -11.34
CA TYR A 75 -1.51 -10.53 -10.53
C TYR A 75 -1.07 -9.10 -10.86
N GLY A 76 0.07 -8.94 -11.55
CA GLY A 76 0.68 -7.66 -11.90
C GLY A 76 0.49 -7.24 -13.36
N LYS A 77 -0.50 -7.79 -14.06
CA LYS A 77 -0.81 -7.39 -15.44
C LYS A 77 -1.48 -6.02 -15.48
N GLY A 78 -1.09 -5.24 -16.49
CA GLY A 78 -1.69 -3.96 -16.81
C GLY A 78 -1.08 -2.77 -16.07
N TYR A 79 -1.61 -1.61 -16.40
CA TYR A 79 -1.22 -0.32 -15.84
C TYR A 79 -2.41 0.27 -15.12
N ARG A 80 -2.16 1.06 -14.08
CA ARG A 80 -3.20 1.82 -13.39
C ARG A 80 -3.09 3.28 -13.77
N LEU A 81 -4.12 3.82 -14.37
CA LEU A 81 -4.29 5.25 -14.53
C LEU A 81 -5.01 5.76 -13.28
N VAL A 82 -4.33 6.53 -12.44
CA VAL A 82 -4.84 7.02 -11.15
C VAL A 82 -4.81 8.54 -11.09
N ASN A 83 -5.50 9.10 -10.10
CA ASN A 83 -5.62 10.55 -9.90
C ASN A 83 -6.22 11.25 -11.11
N LEU A 84 -7.23 10.69 -11.77
CA LEU A 84 -7.99 11.49 -12.73
C LEU A 84 -8.92 12.38 -11.93
N GLU A 85 -8.48 13.60 -11.67
CA GLU A 85 -9.29 14.66 -11.06
C GLU A 85 -10.23 15.22 -12.11
N GLY A 86 -11.41 14.61 -12.24
CA GLY A 86 -12.41 14.98 -13.24
C GLY A 86 -13.80 15.02 -12.64
N GLN A 87 -14.58 16.05 -12.98
CA GLN A 87 -15.97 16.17 -12.54
C GLN A 87 -16.92 15.23 -13.30
N ASN A 88 -16.48 14.62 -14.41
CA ASN A 88 -17.33 13.81 -15.29
C ASN A 88 -16.69 12.45 -15.62
N VAL A 89 -16.96 11.46 -14.77
CA VAL A 89 -16.52 10.06 -14.90
C VAL A 89 -16.92 9.48 -16.25
N GLU A 90 -18.13 9.81 -16.71
CA GLU A 90 -18.74 9.27 -17.92
C GLU A 90 -18.00 9.74 -19.18
N SER A 91 -17.65 11.02 -19.25
CA SER A 91 -16.85 11.57 -20.36
C SER A 91 -15.49 10.89 -20.49
N VAL A 92 -14.79 10.70 -19.37
CA VAL A 92 -13.47 10.06 -19.35
C VAL A 92 -13.57 8.58 -19.70
N SER A 93 -14.59 7.90 -19.17
CA SER A 93 -14.87 6.49 -19.49
C SER A 93 -15.16 6.31 -20.97
N ASN A 94 -16.02 7.15 -21.55
CA ASN A 94 -16.38 7.08 -22.96
C ASN A 94 -15.20 7.40 -23.88
N PHE A 95 -14.37 8.37 -23.50
CA PHE A 95 -13.12 8.66 -24.21
C PHE A 95 -12.19 7.43 -24.20
N LEU A 96 -11.91 6.84 -23.03
CA LEU A 96 -11.04 5.68 -22.94
C LEU A 96 -11.58 4.44 -23.67
N ARG A 97 -12.91 4.25 -23.70
CA ARG A 97 -13.57 3.18 -24.46
C ARG A 97 -13.31 3.25 -25.96
N GLN A 98 -13.06 4.44 -26.53
CA GLN A 98 -12.73 4.59 -27.95
C GLN A 98 -11.37 3.97 -28.29
N TYR A 99 -10.42 4.02 -27.36
CA TYR A 99 -9.06 3.54 -27.59
C TYR A 99 -8.85 2.09 -27.12
N MET A 100 -9.51 1.68 -26.03
CA MET A 100 -9.29 0.38 -25.38
C MET A 100 -10.56 -0.25 -24.75
N PRO A 101 -11.50 -0.76 -25.55
CA PRO A 101 -12.63 -1.54 -25.02
C PRO A 101 -12.20 -3.00 -24.72
N PRO A 102 -12.60 -3.62 -23.59
CA PRO A 102 -13.43 -3.08 -22.51
C PRO A 102 -12.60 -2.33 -21.45
N ILE A 103 -13.11 -1.18 -21.00
CA ILE A 103 -12.56 -0.45 -19.86
C ILE A 103 -13.64 -0.22 -18.80
N GLU A 104 -13.26 -0.43 -17.54
CA GLU A 104 -14.12 -0.28 -16.38
C GLU A 104 -13.44 0.59 -15.33
N VAL A 105 -14.24 1.28 -14.53
CA VAL A 105 -13.76 2.08 -13.41
C VAL A 105 -13.29 1.13 -12.31
N ALA A 106 -11.99 1.17 -12.00
CA ALA A 106 -11.37 0.32 -11.00
C ALA A 106 -11.43 0.91 -9.58
N SER A 107 -11.63 2.22 -9.45
CA SER A 107 -11.86 2.90 -8.17
C SER A 107 -12.39 4.31 -8.38
N GLU A 108 -13.31 4.74 -7.53
CA GLU A 108 -13.82 6.11 -7.49
C GLU A 108 -13.79 6.59 -6.03
N ILE A 109 -13.02 7.65 -5.74
CA ILE A 109 -12.93 8.23 -4.39
C ILE A 109 -12.92 9.75 -4.51
N GLY A 110 -13.98 10.38 -3.97
CA GLY A 110 -14.16 11.83 -4.10
C GLY A 110 -14.17 12.22 -5.58
N ASN A 111 -13.26 13.12 -5.98
CA ASN A 111 -13.13 13.54 -7.38
C ASN A 111 -12.05 12.77 -8.15
N LYS A 112 -11.50 11.69 -7.59
CA LYS A 112 -10.42 10.90 -8.20
C LYS A 112 -10.96 9.59 -8.75
N ILE A 113 -10.68 9.35 -10.02
CA ILE A 113 -11.05 8.12 -10.71
C ILE A 113 -9.79 7.33 -11.04
N GLY A 114 -9.88 6.01 -10.95
CA GLY A 114 -8.82 5.08 -11.31
C GLY A 114 -9.31 4.05 -12.34
N TYR A 115 -8.50 3.78 -13.36
CA TYR A 115 -8.73 2.75 -14.37
C TYR A 115 -7.59 1.74 -14.39
N VAL A 116 -7.88 0.51 -14.79
CA VAL A 116 -6.87 -0.50 -15.12
C VAL A 116 -6.82 -0.65 -16.64
N LEU A 117 -5.66 -0.35 -17.20
CA LEU A 117 -5.37 -0.42 -18.64
C LEU A 117 -4.69 -1.76 -18.93
N ASP A 118 -5.21 -2.52 -19.89
CA ASP A 118 -4.58 -3.78 -20.32
C ASP A 118 -3.26 -3.48 -21.06
N GLU A 119 -2.23 -4.28 -20.76
CA GLU A 119 -0.90 -4.18 -21.37
C GLU A 119 -0.93 -4.45 -22.88
N LYS A 120 -1.94 -5.17 -23.38
CA LYS A 120 -2.17 -5.39 -24.82
C LYS A 120 -2.32 -4.09 -25.62
N HIS A 121 -2.72 -3.00 -24.98
CA HIS A 121 -2.93 -1.71 -25.63
C HIS A 121 -1.80 -0.71 -25.36
N CYS A 122 -0.67 -1.15 -24.81
CA CYS A 122 0.45 -0.26 -24.46
C CYS A 122 0.97 0.60 -25.63
N GLU A 123 0.91 0.10 -26.87
CA GLU A 123 1.34 0.87 -28.04
C GLU A 123 0.49 2.15 -28.24
N ARG A 124 -0.78 2.12 -27.83
CA ARG A 124 -1.71 3.25 -27.94
C ARG A 124 -1.61 4.22 -26.77
N PHE A 125 -0.86 3.89 -25.72
CA PHE A 125 -0.80 4.73 -24.52
C PHE A 125 -0.28 6.14 -24.83
N ASN A 126 0.73 6.25 -25.70
CA ASN A 126 1.26 7.55 -26.13
C ASN A 126 0.19 8.42 -26.80
N GLU A 127 -0.64 7.83 -27.66
CA GLU A 127 -1.73 8.53 -28.34
C GLU A 127 -2.80 8.97 -27.33
N ILE A 128 -3.20 8.07 -26.43
CA ILE A 128 -4.19 8.34 -25.39
C ILE A 128 -3.75 9.47 -24.48
N PHE A 129 -2.49 9.49 -24.02
CA PHE A 129 -2.01 10.55 -23.13
C PHE A 129 -1.84 11.88 -23.83
N LYS A 130 -1.40 11.88 -25.10
CA LYS A 130 -1.35 13.09 -25.91
C LYS A 130 -2.75 13.69 -26.11
N GLU A 131 -3.74 12.83 -26.38
CA GLU A 131 -5.13 13.26 -26.51
C GLU A 131 -5.75 13.67 -25.18
N PHE A 132 -5.34 13.08 -24.05
CA PHE A 132 -5.72 13.57 -22.73
C PHE A 132 -5.21 14.98 -22.48
N GLU A 133 -3.94 15.26 -22.80
CA GLU A 133 -3.35 16.58 -22.66
C GLU A 133 -4.03 17.62 -23.58
N ASN A 134 -4.35 17.25 -24.82
CA ASN A 134 -5.04 18.13 -25.76
C ASN A 134 -6.50 18.42 -25.34
N ASN A 135 -7.18 17.44 -24.76
CA ASN A 135 -8.60 17.54 -24.38
C ASN A 135 -8.82 17.80 -22.88
N THR A 136 -7.77 18.21 -22.16
CA THR A 136 -7.79 18.46 -20.70
C THR A 136 -8.97 19.35 -20.28
N ASN A 137 -9.25 20.41 -21.05
CA ASN A 137 -10.35 21.36 -20.77
C ASN A 137 -11.74 20.75 -20.96
N ILE A 138 -11.90 19.86 -21.94
CA ILE A 138 -13.18 19.23 -22.30
C ILE A 138 -13.48 18.08 -21.33
N LEU A 139 -12.44 17.34 -20.95
CA LEU A 139 -12.53 16.23 -20.00
C LEU A 139 -12.49 16.69 -18.53
N HIS A 140 -12.27 17.99 -18.30
CA HIS A 140 -12.12 18.61 -16.97
C HIS A 140 -11.09 17.88 -16.10
N LEU A 141 -9.97 17.45 -16.70
CA LEU A 141 -8.91 16.74 -15.99
C LEU A 141 -7.92 17.75 -15.40
N ASN A 142 -7.60 17.69 -14.11
CA ASN A 142 -6.52 18.53 -13.54
C ASN A 142 -5.16 17.85 -13.65
N ASN A 143 -5.13 16.55 -13.39
CA ASN A 143 -3.92 15.73 -13.38
C ASN A 143 -4.29 14.28 -13.72
N PHE A 144 -3.28 13.51 -14.10
CA PHE A 144 -3.36 12.05 -14.20
C PHE A 144 -1.99 11.46 -13.89
N THR A 145 -1.97 10.20 -13.45
CA THR A 145 -0.72 9.48 -13.21
C THR A 145 -0.86 8.05 -13.72
N LEU A 146 0.05 7.65 -14.61
CA LEU A 146 0.18 6.26 -15.00
C LEU A 146 1.14 5.55 -14.05
N ARG A 147 0.73 4.40 -13.53
CA ARG A 147 1.59 3.53 -12.73
C ARG A 147 1.57 2.11 -13.28
N ARG A 148 2.73 1.49 -13.38
CA ARG A 148 2.81 0.04 -13.63
C ARG A 148 2.46 -0.69 -12.34
N MET A 149 1.77 -1.83 -12.44
CA MET A 149 1.60 -2.71 -11.29
C MET A 149 2.98 -3.26 -10.86
N ASN A 150 3.25 -3.24 -9.56
CA ASN A 150 4.47 -3.77 -8.94
C ASN A 150 4.09 -4.71 -7.77
N PHE A 151 5.09 -5.30 -7.12
CA PHE A 151 4.82 -6.20 -6.00
C PHE A 151 4.09 -5.56 -4.83
N TYR A 152 4.32 -4.28 -4.57
CA TYR A 152 3.55 -3.53 -3.59
C TYR A 152 2.05 -3.54 -3.91
N TYR A 153 1.69 -3.24 -5.16
CA TYR A 153 0.30 -3.27 -5.60
C TYR A 153 -0.31 -4.66 -5.49
N ILE A 154 0.45 -5.71 -5.83
CA ILE A 154 0.00 -7.10 -5.71
C ILE A 154 -0.23 -7.45 -4.23
N TYR A 155 0.71 -7.11 -3.35
CA TYR A 155 0.59 -7.33 -1.90
C TYR A 155 -0.68 -6.66 -1.34
N VAL A 156 -0.88 -5.39 -1.67
CA VAL A 156 -2.06 -4.63 -1.25
C VAL A 156 -3.35 -5.28 -1.78
N LYS A 157 -3.39 -5.63 -3.08
CA LYS A 157 -4.53 -6.33 -3.70
C LYS A 157 -4.83 -7.67 -3.01
N MET A 158 -3.82 -8.46 -2.68
CA MET A 158 -3.97 -9.74 -1.98
C MET A 158 -4.47 -9.58 -0.56
N GLY A 159 -4.04 -8.51 0.13
CA GLY A 159 -4.62 -8.13 1.42
C GLY A 159 -6.13 -7.96 1.34
N PHE A 160 -6.63 -7.27 0.29
CA PHE A 160 -8.06 -7.02 0.10
C PHE A 160 -8.91 -8.24 -0.27
N LEU A 161 -8.33 -9.24 -0.93
CA LEU A 161 -9.07 -10.41 -1.41
C LEU A 161 -9.46 -11.38 -0.27
N ASN A 162 -9.06 -11.11 0.98
CA ASN A 162 -9.49 -11.89 2.13
C ASN A 162 -10.94 -11.51 2.52
N PRO A 163 -11.91 -12.45 2.47
CA PRO A 163 -13.32 -12.20 2.79
C PRO A 163 -13.54 -11.65 4.21
N ALA A 164 -12.58 -11.83 5.13
CA ALA A 164 -12.65 -11.27 6.48
C ALA A 164 -12.58 -9.72 6.52
N LEU A 165 -12.03 -9.08 5.47
CA LEU A 165 -11.86 -7.63 5.39
C LEU A 165 -13.00 -6.87 4.71
N GLU A 166 -13.94 -7.56 4.06
CA GLU A 166 -15.15 -6.93 3.50
C GLU A 166 -15.95 -6.16 4.58
N LYS A 167 -15.77 -6.52 5.85
CA LYS A 167 -16.39 -5.88 7.03
C LYS A 167 -15.66 -4.65 7.59
N ARG A 168 -14.46 -4.29 7.10
CA ARG A 168 -13.62 -3.22 7.66
C ARG A 168 -13.37 -2.05 6.70
N GLY A 169 -14.40 -1.63 5.95
CA GLY A 169 -14.38 -0.35 5.22
C GLY A 169 -13.31 -0.22 4.12
N PRO A 170 -13.37 0.85 3.31
CA PRO A 170 -12.52 0.98 2.14
C PRO A 170 -11.12 1.47 2.52
N LEU A 171 -10.14 0.56 2.53
CA LEU A 171 -8.70 0.88 2.59
C LEU A 171 -8.16 1.40 1.23
N ILE A 172 -9.05 1.84 0.33
CA ILE A 172 -8.80 2.20 -1.08
C ILE A 172 -7.87 3.45 -1.20
N ASP A 173 -7.57 4.12 -0.10
CA ASP A 173 -6.77 5.36 -0.10
C ASP A 173 -5.26 5.17 -0.37
N VAL A 174 -4.71 3.98 -0.14
CA VAL A 174 -3.27 3.70 -0.36
C VAL A 174 -2.90 3.73 -1.85
N LEU A 175 -3.84 3.32 -2.72
CA LEU A 175 -3.61 3.13 -4.15
C LEU A 175 -3.58 4.45 -4.94
N ASN A 176 -4.21 5.50 -4.41
CA ASN A 176 -4.45 6.79 -5.08
C ASN A 176 -3.55 7.94 -4.58
N GLY A 177 -2.40 7.61 -4.00
CA GLY A 177 -1.36 8.59 -3.67
C GLY A 177 -1.56 9.34 -2.34
N LYS A 178 -2.28 8.75 -1.39
CA LYS A 178 -2.33 9.25 0.00
C LYS A 178 -1.83 8.15 0.93
N LEU A 179 -0.71 8.39 1.61
CA LEU A 179 -0.35 7.61 2.79
C LEU A 179 -1.37 7.95 3.88
N ILE A 180 -2.49 7.23 3.89
CA ILE A 180 -3.35 7.20 5.06
C ILE A 180 -2.70 6.22 6.02
N TYR A 181 -2.05 6.77 7.04
CA TYR A 181 -1.88 6.06 8.29
C TYR A 181 -3.22 5.42 8.61
N LEU A 182 -3.21 4.11 8.85
CA LEU A 182 -4.33 3.41 9.46
C LEU A 182 -4.89 4.32 10.57
N GLU A 183 -5.98 5.01 10.30
CA GLU A 183 -6.90 5.39 11.35
C GLU A 183 -7.47 4.05 11.80
N GLU A 184 -6.70 3.37 12.67
CA GLU A 184 -7.29 2.65 13.77
C GLU A 184 -8.46 3.52 14.24
N ASN A 185 -9.66 2.94 14.30
CA ASN A 185 -10.91 3.57 14.70
C ASN A 185 -10.81 4.13 16.15
N TYR A 186 -9.94 5.08 16.37
CA TYR A 186 -10.01 6.02 17.45
C TYR A 186 -11.12 6.95 17.00
N ASN A 187 -12.31 6.79 17.59
CA ASN A 187 -13.30 7.85 17.58
C ASN A 187 -12.61 9.10 18.14
N LEU A 188 -12.03 9.93 17.26
CA LEU A 188 -11.39 11.21 17.51
C LEU A 188 -12.34 12.36 17.13
N ARG A 189 -13.63 12.06 16.84
CA ARG A 189 -14.70 13.06 16.68
C ARG A 189 -14.78 14.04 17.86
N PHE A 190 -14.29 13.67 19.04
CA PHE A 190 -14.22 14.57 20.20
C PHE A 190 -13.12 15.64 20.09
N LEU A 191 -12.18 15.51 19.15
CA LEU A 191 -11.11 16.48 18.88
C LEU A 191 -11.42 17.36 17.66
N GLU A 192 -12.61 17.28 17.05
CA GLU A 192 -13.01 18.25 16.03
C GLU A 192 -13.03 19.66 16.64
N ILE A 193 -11.99 20.43 16.32
CA ILE A 193 -11.82 21.80 16.77
C ILE A 193 -12.88 22.65 16.07
N LYS A 194 -14.04 22.84 16.70
CA LYS A 194 -15.14 23.65 16.17
C LYS A 194 -14.80 25.14 16.02
N SER A 195 -13.74 25.63 16.67
CA SER A 195 -13.21 26.99 16.47
C SER A 195 -11.78 27.15 17.00
N ARG A 196 -11.01 28.08 16.41
CA ARG A 196 -9.65 28.42 16.88
C ARG A 196 -9.72 29.10 18.25
N VAL A 197 -9.33 28.38 19.29
CA VAL A 197 -9.26 28.89 20.67
C VAL A 197 -7.87 29.49 20.93
N LYS A 198 -7.80 30.68 21.54
CA LYS A 198 -6.53 31.36 21.90
C LYS A 198 -6.45 31.60 23.42
N GLY A 199 -5.23 31.74 23.94
CA GLY A 199 -4.96 32.09 25.34
C GLY A 199 -5.18 30.92 26.31
N VAL A 200 -5.62 31.21 27.54
CA VAL A 200 -5.75 30.23 28.64
C VAL A 200 -6.67 29.05 28.29
N LYS A 201 -7.71 29.28 27.48
CA LYS A 201 -8.59 28.20 27.01
C LYS A 201 -7.87 27.18 26.10
N LEU A 202 -6.85 27.60 25.34
CA LEU A 202 -6.01 26.69 24.55
C LEU A 202 -5.17 25.79 25.47
N ILE A 203 -4.64 26.35 26.56
CA ILE A 203 -3.84 25.62 27.54
C ILE A 203 -4.70 24.52 28.19
N PHE A 204 -5.92 24.84 28.62
CA PHE A 204 -6.84 23.84 29.16
C PHE A 204 -7.21 22.75 28.15
N GLN A 205 -7.45 23.12 26.89
CA GLN A 205 -7.75 22.16 25.84
C GLN A 205 -6.56 21.23 25.56
N GLN A 206 -5.33 21.76 25.56
CA GLN A 206 -4.10 20.96 25.42
C GLN A 206 -3.88 20.03 26.60
N PHE A 207 -4.12 20.49 27.84
CA PHE A 207 -4.05 19.63 29.02
C PHE A 207 -5.07 18.51 28.98
N TYR A 208 -6.32 18.83 28.65
CA TYR A 208 -7.38 17.83 28.53
C TYR A 208 -7.08 16.80 27.43
N ALA A 209 -6.62 17.25 26.26
CA ALA A 209 -6.24 16.36 25.16
C ALA A 209 -5.07 15.44 25.55
N ASN A 210 -4.04 15.97 26.20
CA ASN A 210 -2.91 15.16 26.69
C ASN A 210 -3.36 14.17 27.77
N PHE A 211 -4.25 14.56 28.67
CA PHE A 211 -4.79 13.67 29.69
C PHE A 211 -5.59 12.53 29.07
N VAL A 212 -6.48 12.81 28.11
CA VAL A 212 -7.24 11.78 27.38
C VAL A 212 -6.30 10.85 26.61
N LEU A 213 -5.29 11.39 25.95
CA LEU A 213 -4.27 10.60 25.25
C LEU A 213 -3.52 9.67 26.22
N HIS A 214 -3.10 10.20 27.38
CA HIS A 214 -2.38 9.46 28.41
C HIS A 214 -3.25 8.37 29.05
N CYS A 215 -4.50 8.66 29.38
CA CYS A 215 -5.45 7.67 29.88
C CYS A 215 -5.73 6.56 28.85
N ARG A 216 -5.85 6.91 27.57
CA ARG A 216 -6.01 5.91 26.49
C ARG A 216 -4.76 5.04 26.33
N PHE A 217 -3.57 5.64 26.36
CA PHE A 217 -2.31 4.91 26.31
C PHE A 217 -2.21 3.90 27.48
N LEU A 218 -2.57 4.32 28.70
CA LEU A 218 -2.59 3.44 29.86
C LEU A 218 -3.64 2.32 29.75
N MET A 219 -4.84 2.60 29.25
CA MET A 219 -5.87 1.57 29.02
C MET A 219 -5.43 0.55 27.96
N TYR A 220 -4.79 1.01 26.88
CA TYR A 220 -4.24 0.14 25.84
C TYR A 220 -3.14 -0.77 26.39
N TYR A 221 -2.17 -0.21 27.12
CA TYR A 221 -1.11 -1.01 27.73
C TYR A 221 -1.66 -1.99 28.76
N LYS A 222 -2.66 -1.60 29.56
CA LYS A 222 -3.27 -2.50 30.54
C LYS A 222 -4.00 -3.66 29.87
N THR A 223 -4.69 -3.43 28.76
CA THR A 223 -5.38 -4.50 28.00
C THR A 223 -4.41 -5.43 27.28
N VAL A 224 -3.33 -4.90 26.70
CA VAL A 224 -2.25 -5.70 26.07
C VAL A 224 -1.49 -6.51 27.12
N PHE A 225 -1.15 -5.91 28.26
CA PHE A 225 -0.45 -6.58 29.35
C PHE A 225 -1.30 -7.68 29.98
N LEU A 226 -2.59 -7.42 30.22
CA LEU A 226 -3.52 -8.45 30.72
C LEU A 226 -3.65 -9.61 29.73
N LYS A 227 -3.77 -9.35 28.42
CA LYS A 227 -3.79 -10.44 27.42
C LYS A 227 -2.51 -11.27 27.40
N SER A 228 -1.34 -10.64 27.57
CA SER A 228 -0.05 -11.33 27.63
C SER A 228 0.07 -12.23 28.87
N CYS A 229 -0.43 -11.78 30.04
CA CYS A 229 -0.42 -12.58 31.26
C CYS A 229 -1.39 -13.77 31.21
N TYR A 230 -2.54 -13.66 30.53
CA TYR A 230 -3.49 -14.77 30.40
C TYR A 230 -3.05 -15.86 29.42
N LEU A 231 -2.21 -15.55 28.43
CA LEU A 231 -1.66 -16.52 27.45
C LEU A 231 -0.47 -17.34 27.98
N HIS A 232 -0.02 -17.10 29.22
CA HIS A 232 1.04 -17.87 29.88
C HIS A 232 0.54 -18.81 30.99
N GLN A 233 -0.78 -19.01 31.11
CA GLN A 233 -1.38 -19.93 32.09
C GLN A 233 -2.23 -21.05 31.47
N SER A 234 -2.09 -21.34 30.17
CA SER A 234 -2.76 -22.47 29.50
C SER A 234 -1.79 -23.36 28.76
#